data_AF-A0A7W1W623-F1
#
_entry.id   AF-A0A7W1W623-F1
#
_cell.length_a   1.000
_cell.length_b   1.000
_cell.length_c   1.000
_cell.angle_alpha   90.00
_cell.angle_beta   90.00
_cell.angle_gamma   90.00
#
_symmetry.space_group_name_H-M   'P 1'
#
loop_
_entity.id
_entity.type
_entity.pdbx_description
1 polymer ?
#
loop_
_entity_poly.entity_id
_entity_poly.type
_entity_poly.pdbx_seq_one_letter_code
_entity_poly.pdbx_strand_id
1 'polypeptide(L)' 'MLNAGVLTFQEFAMRETLPLATIHESVLEFLKGRSDVVLFGAQAV' A
#
# COMPACT_ATOMS: atom_id res chain seq x y z
N MET A 1 7.27 -7.73 6.85
CA MET A 1 5.81 -7.82 7.04
C MET A 1 5.27 -6.42 7.22
N LEU A 2 4.52 -5.91 6.25
CA LEU A 2 3.62 -4.78 6.49
C LEU A 2 2.44 -5.35 7.30
N ASN A 3 1.99 -4.65 8.35
CA ASN A 3 0.81 -5.08 9.09
C ASN A 3 -0.43 -4.82 8.20
N ALA A 4 -0.76 -5.76 7.32
CA ALA A 4 -1.80 -5.62 6.30
C ALA A 4 -3.22 -5.96 6.79
N GLY A 5 -3.39 -6.23 8.09
CA GLY A 5 -4.64 -6.77 8.62
C GLY A 5 -5.58 -5.77 9.30
N VAL A 6 -5.10 -4.58 9.67
CA VAL A 6 -5.89 -3.63 10.50
C VAL A 6 -5.57 -2.20 10.10
N LEU A 7 -6.59 -1.32 10.11
CA LEU A 7 -6.40 0.11 9.93
C LEU A 7 -5.53 0.68 11.06
N THR A 8 -4.61 1.57 10.72
CA THR A 8 -4.03 2.50 11.69
C THR A 8 -5.11 3.41 12.25
N PHE A 9 -4.85 4.05 13.39
CA PHE A 9 -5.80 4.99 13.98
C PHE A 9 -6.14 6.15 13.04
N GLN A 10 -5.14 6.66 12.29
CA GLN A 10 -5.36 7.71 11.31
C GLN A 10 -6.31 7.26 10.19
N GLU A 11 -6.06 6.10 9.60
CA GLU A 11 -6.92 5.53 8.53
C GLU A 11 -8.34 5.29 9.04
N PHE A 12 -8.50 4.78 10.26
CA PHE A 12 -9.81 4.65 10.90
C PHE A 12 -10.50 6.01 11.08
N ALA A 13 -9.79 7.01 11.61
CA ALA A 13 -10.32 8.36 11.81
C ALA A 13 -10.74 9.02 10.49
N MET A 14 -10.02 8.73 9.41
CA MET A 14 -10.33 9.17 8.04
C MET A 14 -11.40 8.33 7.35
N ARG A 15 -11.90 7.26 7.99
CA ARG A 15 -12.89 6.32 7.45
C ARG A 15 -12.39 5.61 6.17
N GLU A 16 -11.10 5.32 6.11
CA GLU A 16 -10.53 4.49 5.05
C GLU A 16 -11.10 3.08 5.13
N THR A 17 -11.38 2.48 3.96
CA THR A 17 -12.00 1.16 3.88
C THR A 17 -11.00 0.02 3.97
N LEU A 18 -9.73 0.29 3.62
CA LEU A 18 -8.64 -0.68 3.64
C LEU A 18 -7.36 -0.02 4.19
N PRO A 19 -6.51 -0.79 4.90
CA PRO A 19 -5.19 -0.30 5.27
C PRO A 19 -4.36 0.02 4.01
N LEU A 20 -3.59 1.09 4.04
CA LEU A 20 -2.65 1.45 2.99
C LEU A 20 -1.63 0.32 2.76
N ALA A 21 -1.26 -0.39 3.83
CA ALA A 21 -0.43 -1.58 3.76
C ALA A 21 -1.02 -2.67 2.83
N THR A 22 -2.33 -2.90 2.89
CA THR A 22 -3.04 -3.86 2.03
C THR A 22 -3.00 -3.44 0.56
N ILE A 23 -3.16 -2.14 0.30
CA ILE A 23 -3.05 -1.59 -1.05
C ILE A 23 -1.62 -1.75 -1.58
N HIS A 24 -0.61 -1.42 -0.79
CA HIS A 24 0.80 -1.58 -1.17
C HIS A 24 1.17 -3.03 -1.49
N GLU A 25 0.74 -3.99 -0.65
CA GLU A 25 0.96 -5.41 -0.91
C GLU A 25 0.28 -5.87 -2.21
N SER A 26 -0.97 -5.44 -2.43
CA SER A 26 -1.71 -5.75 -3.67
C SER A 26 -1.00 -5.20 -4.91
N VAL A 27 -0.45 -3.98 -4.83
CA VAL A 27 0.32 -3.39 -5.93
C VAL A 27 1.62 -4.18 -6.17
N LEU A 28 2.35 -4.56 -5.13
CA LEU A 28 3.58 -5.35 -5.30
C LEU A 28 3.31 -6.71 -5.93
N GLU A 29 2.26 -7.41 -5.49
CA GLU A 29 1.86 -8.69 -6.11
C GLU A 29 1.34 -8.49 -7.53
N PHE A 30 0.62 -7.40 -7.83
CA PHE A 30 0.21 -7.07 -9.20
C PHE A 30 1.39 -6.80 -10.15
N LEU A 31 2.45 -6.15 -9.67
CA LEU A 31 3.64 -5.86 -10.47
C LEU A 31 4.59 -7.06 -10.62
N LYS A 32 4.35 -8.15 -9.91
CA LYS A 32 5.20 -9.33 -9.92
C LYS A 32 5.27 -9.94 -11.33
N GLY A 33 6.49 -10.09 -11.84
CA GLY A 33 6.73 -10.60 -13.19
C GLY A 33 6.61 -9.58 -14.31
N ARG A 34 6.29 -8.31 -14.01
CA ARG A 34 6.37 -7.22 -14.97
C ARG A 34 7.79 -6.65 -15.02
N SER A 35 8.28 -6.40 -16.24
CA SER A 35 9.60 -5.79 -16.50
C SER A 35 9.51 -4.43 -17.19
N ASP A 36 8.29 -3.96 -17.44
CA ASP A 36 7.97 -2.73 -18.18
C ASP A 36 7.58 -1.54 -17.28
N VAL A 37 7.80 -1.68 -15.98
CA VAL A 37 7.34 -0.74 -14.95
C VAL A 37 8.36 -0.58 -13.85
N VAL A 38 8.37 0.60 -13.22
CA VAL A 38 9.18 0.88 -12.03
C VAL A 38 8.29 1.52 -10.97
N LEU A 39 8.40 1.05 -9.73
CA LEU A 39 7.70 1.59 -8.57
C LEU A 39 8.69 2.39 -7.72
N PHE A 40 8.31 3.62 -7.35
CA PHE A 40 9.11 4.50 -6.51
C PHE A 40 8.29 4.97 -5.31
N GLY A 41 8.95 5.14 -4.17
CA GLY A 41 8.42 5.90 -3.04
C GLY A 41 8.84 7.36 -3.15
N ALA A 42 7.99 8.28 -2.71
CA ALA A 42 8.31 9.70 -2.59
C ALA A 42 8.13 10.14 -1.14
N GLN A 43 9.14 10.80 -0.58
CA GLN A 43 9.06 11.38 0.77
C GLN A 43 8.44 12.78 0.75
N ALA A 44 8.64 13.51 -0.35
CA ALA A 44 8.04 14.79 -0.67
C ALA A 44 7.98 14.94 -2.20
N VAL A 45 7.00 15.70 -2.70
CA VAL A 45 6.80 16.01 -4.12
C VAL A 45 6.66 17.52 -4.28
#